data_AF-A0A7Y5USG1-F1
#
_entry.id   AF-A0A7Y5USG1-F1
#
_cell.length_a   1.000
_cell.length_b   1.000
_cell.length_c   1.000
_cell.angle_alpha   90.00
_cell.angle_beta   90.00
_cell.angle_gamma   90.00
#
_symmetry.space_group_name_H-M   'P 1'
#
loop_
_entity.id
_entity.type
_entity.pdbx_description
1 polymer ?
#
loop_
_entity_poly.entity_id
_entity_poly.type
_entity_poly.pdbx_seq_one_letter_code
_entity_poly.pdbx_strand_id
1 'polypeptide(L)'
;MKNQPMIDNDNLSATNLDAVLADAERVSKGAPPRYTRHQAETAMLDLAQRAAREGEGVCNAYARLCVEDERMQKLYGLAEADDMAQDAQAEQLAKRATRNERVWELMVKGAHNNRREGETVEQALDRMLQTDKTYQDAYALYCE
;
A
#
# COMPACT_ATOMS: atom_id res chain seq x y z
N MET A 1 -12.89 -39.69 20.00
CA MET A 1 -11.81 -39.04 19.22
C MET A 1 -12.27 -37.63 18.90
N LYS A 2 -11.32 -36.71 18.84
CA LYS A 2 -11.45 -35.30 19.24
C LYS A 2 -12.39 -34.50 18.33
N ASN A 3 -13.34 -33.80 18.96
CA ASN A 3 -14.11 -32.72 18.36
C ASN A 3 -13.14 -31.68 17.79
N GLN A 4 -13.20 -31.44 16.48
CA GLN A 4 -12.61 -30.24 15.88
C GLN A 4 -13.40 -29.03 16.41
N PRO A 5 -12.76 -28.04 17.04
CA PRO A 5 -13.45 -26.79 17.30
C PRO A 5 -13.68 -26.11 15.94
N MET A 6 -14.95 -25.78 15.68
CA MET A 6 -15.30 -24.74 14.72
C MET A 6 -14.44 -23.53 15.05
N ILE A 7 -13.68 -23.05 14.08
CA ILE A 7 -13.02 -21.75 14.22
C ILE A 7 -14.16 -20.75 14.16
N ASP A 8 -14.58 -20.28 15.33
CA ASP A 8 -15.54 -19.20 15.50
C ASP A 8 -15.04 -18.01 14.69
N ASN A 9 -15.65 -17.82 13.53
CA ASN A 9 -15.36 -16.76 12.58
C ASN A 9 -16.04 -15.44 13.00
N ASP A 10 -16.07 -15.20 14.33
CA ASP A 10 -16.86 -14.15 14.98
C ASP A 10 -16.03 -12.96 15.48
N ASN A 11 -14.73 -12.89 15.12
CA ASN A 11 -13.86 -11.80 15.57
C ASN A 11 -13.71 -10.64 14.57
N LEU A 12 -14.70 -10.46 13.68
CA LEU A 12 -14.85 -9.31 12.80
C LEU A 12 -15.63 -8.14 13.45
N SER A 13 -16.05 -8.25 14.71
CA SER A 13 -16.99 -7.31 15.35
C SER A 13 -16.38 -6.37 16.42
N ALA A 14 -15.06 -6.31 16.53
CA ALA A 14 -14.40 -5.35 17.39
C ALA A 14 -13.10 -4.87 16.75
N THR A 15 -13.21 -4.15 15.62
CA THR A 15 -12.19 -3.16 15.31
C THR A 15 -12.10 -2.28 16.54
N ASN A 16 -10.98 -2.31 17.25
CA ASN A 16 -10.84 -1.61 18.52
C ASN A 16 -10.93 -0.10 18.22
N LEU A 17 -12.14 0.45 18.27
CA LEU A 17 -12.45 1.84 17.94
C LEU A 17 -11.47 2.78 18.65
N ASP A 18 -11.12 2.47 19.89
CA ASP A 18 -10.18 3.25 20.68
C ASP A 18 -8.76 3.19 20.11
N ALA A 19 -8.33 2.04 19.60
CA ALA A 19 -7.04 1.90 18.92
C ALA A 19 -7.00 2.64 17.57
N VAL A 20 -8.08 2.59 16.79
CA VAL A 20 -8.17 3.32 15.51
C VAL A 20 -8.24 4.83 15.77
N LEU A 21 -8.97 5.27 16.79
CA LEU A 21 -9.01 6.67 17.22
C LEU A 21 -7.65 7.16 17.74
N ALA A 22 -6.94 6.35 18.52
CA ALA A 22 -5.59 6.67 18.95
C ALA A 22 -4.63 6.80 17.77
N ASP A 23 -4.80 5.98 16.73
CA ASP A 23 -4.03 6.10 15.51
C ASP A 23 -4.41 7.33 14.69
N ALA A 24 -5.70 7.62 14.56
CA ALA A 24 -6.21 8.81 13.90
C ALA A 24 -5.66 10.10 14.55
N GLU A 25 -5.56 10.14 15.87
CA GLU A 25 -4.90 11.22 16.62
C GLU A 25 -3.39 11.30 16.38
N ARG A 26 -2.73 10.16 16.14
CA ARG A 26 -1.31 10.11 15.80
C ARG A 26 -1.09 10.63 14.37
N VAL A 27 -1.96 10.24 13.44
CA VAL A 27 -1.92 10.65 12.03
C VAL A 27 -2.27 12.12 11.85
N SER A 28 -3.23 12.65 12.62
CA SER A 28 -3.52 14.10 12.63
C SER A 28 -2.32 14.97 13.02
N LYS A 29 -1.32 14.37 13.70
CA LYS A 29 -0.04 14.99 14.06
C LYS A 29 1.09 14.73 13.04
N GLY A 30 0.76 14.18 11.88
CA GLY A 30 1.69 13.97 10.75
C GLY A 30 2.39 12.62 10.74
N ALA A 31 1.94 11.65 11.54
CA ALA A 31 2.52 10.31 11.51
C ALA A 31 1.89 9.46 10.37
N PRO A 32 2.61 8.45 9.84
CA PRO A 32 2.08 7.60 8.76
C PRO A 32 0.95 6.70 9.31
N PRO A 33 -0.11 6.40 8.54
CA PRO A 33 -1.23 5.58 8.98
C PRO A 33 -0.81 4.12 9.25
N ARG A 34 -1.45 3.47 10.23
CA ARG A 34 -1.28 2.02 10.49
C ARG A 34 -2.50 1.20 10.11
N TYR A 35 -3.65 1.85 10.03
CA TYR A 35 -4.92 1.24 9.67
C TYR A 35 -5.30 1.69 8.27
N THR A 36 -6.02 0.81 7.58
CA THR A 36 -6.49 1.09 6.22
C THR A 36 -7.69 2.03 6.24
N ARG A 37 -7.98 2.65 5.09
CA ARG A 37 -9.20 3.40 4.85
C ARG A 37 -10.45 2.62 5.27
N HIS A 38 -10.56 1.35 4.90
CA HIS A 38 -11.72 0.52 5.24
C HIS A 38 -11.88 0.34 6.76
N GLN A 39 -10.77 0.20 7.49
CA GLN A 39 -10.79 0.09 8.95
C GLN A 39 -11.18 1.42 9.62
N ALA A 40 -10.73 2.55 9.05
CA ALA A 40 -11.17 3.87 9.48
C ALA A 40 -12.68 4.08 9.23
N GLU A 41 -13.20 3.74 8.05
CA GLU A 41 -14.63 3.83 7.70
C GLU A 41 -15.49 2.93 8.62
N THR A 42 -15.03 1.72 8.90
CA THR A 42 -15.68 0.82 9.87
C THR A 42 -15.72 1.45 11.26
N ALA A 43 -14.60 2.05 11.72
CA ALA A 43 -14.55 2.74 13.00
C ALA A 43 -15.46 3.98 13.04
N MET A 44 -15.65 4.69 11.93
CA MET A 44 -16.62 5.80 11.85
C MET A 44 -18.06 5.30 12.05
N LEU A 45 -18.42 4.17 11.42
CA LEU A 45 -19.73 3.55 11.60
C LEU A 45 -19.93 3.06 13.04
N ASP A 46 -18.91 2.44 13.64
CA ASP A 46 -18.94 2.04 15.05
C ASP A 46 -19.11 3.24 15.98
N LEU A 47 -18.42 4.36 15.70
CA LEU A 47 -18.57 5.60 16.43
C LEU A 47 -20.00 6.16 16.31
N ALA A 48 -20.56 6.17 15.10
CA ALA A 48 -21.93 6.61 14.84
C ALA A 48 -22.96 5.74 15.55
N GLN A 49 -22.79 4.42 15.53
CA GLN A 49 -23.65 3.47 16.21
C GLN A 49 -23.65 3.69 17.73
N ARG A 50 -22.49 3.99 18.32
CA ARG A 50 -22.34 4.24 19.77
C ARG A 50 -22.86 5.61 20.20
N ALA A 51 -22.80 6.60 19.33
CA ALA A 51 -23.23 7.98 19.62
C ALA A 51 -24.66 8.29 19.14
N ALA A 52 -25.38 7.28 18.64
CA ALA A 52 -26.78 7.39 18.26
C ALA A 52 -27.67 7.69 19.48
N ARG A 53 -28.53 8.69 19.35
CA ARG A 53 -29.52 9.06 20.36
C ARG A 53 -30.74 8.14 20.30
N GLU A 54 -31.57 8.17 21.33
CA GLU A 54 -32.83 7.40 21.34
C GLU A 54 -33.71 7.78 20.12
N GLY A 55 -34.09 6.77 19.33
CA GLY A 55 -34.85 6.96 18.09
C GLY A 55 -34.05 7.50 16.90
N GLU A 56 -32.76 7.80 17.05
CA GLU A 56 -31.88 8.21 15.96
C GLU A 56 -31.31 6.97 15.25
N GLY A 57 -31.51 6.89 13.93
CA GLY A 57 -30.85 5.87 13.11
C GLY A 57 -29.35 6.15 12.96
N VAL A 58 -28.54 5.11 12.78
CA VAL A 58 -27.08 5.19 12.64
C VAL A 58 -26.65 6.18 11.55
N CYS A 59 -27.34 6.19 10.41
CA CYS A 59 -27.04 7.12 9.32
C CYS A 59 -27.22 8.60 9.73
N ASN A 60 -28.23 8.89 10.55
CA ASN A 60 -28.47 10.25 11.05
C ASN A 60 -27.41 10.64 12.09
N ALA A 61 -27.04 9.69 12.97
CA ALA A 61 -25.95 9.89 13.91
C ALA A 61 -24.62 10.14 13.17
N TYR A 62 -24.33 9.35 12.13
CA TYR A 62 -23.16 9.52 11.27
C TYR A 62 -23.13 10.90 10.63
N ALA A 63 -24.22 11.30 9.97
CA ALA A 63 -24.33 12.60 9.30
C ALA A 63 -24.11 13.78 10.27
N ARG A 64 -24.67 13.69 11.49
CA ARG A 64 -24.45 14.68 12.55
C ARG A 64 -22.99 14.74 12.98
N LEU A 65 -22.36 13.59 13.23
CA LEU A 65 -20.98 13.51 13.68
C LEU A 65 -19.98 14.01 12.63
N CYS A 66 -20.26 13.84 11.33
CA CYS A 66 -19.42 14.40 10.27
C CYS A 66 -19.28 15.93 10.34
N VAL A 67 -20.24 16.62 10.94
CA VAL A 67 -20.23 18.09 11.09
C VAL A 67 -19.64 18.51 12.42
N GLU A 68 -19.99 17.80 13.50
CA GLU A 68 -19.81 18.30 14.87
C GLU A 68 -18.75 17.54 15.68
N ASP A 69 -18.22 16.40 15.20
CA ASP A 69 -17.34 15.54 15.99
C ASP A 69 -15.89 15.51 15.47
N GLU A 70 -14.97 15.99 16.29
CA GLU A 70 -13.53 16.02 16.00
C GLU A 70 -12.94 14.61 15.78
N ARG A 71 -13.48 13.58 16.45
CA ARG A 71 -13.03 12.20 16.26
C ARG A 71 -13.41 11.70 14.88
N MET A 72 -14.59 12.08 14.39
CA MET A 72 -15.02 11.77 13.02
C MET A 72 -14.08 12.41 12.01
N GLN A 73 -13.73 13.69 12.19
CA GLN A 73 -12.78 14.38 11.33
C GLN A 73 -11.39 13.72 11.32
N LYS A 74 -10.90 13.27 12.48
CA LYS A 74 -9.62 12.56 12.59
C LYS A 74 -9.66 11.20 11.89
N LEU A 75 -10.74 10.45 12.02
CA LEU A 75 -10.92 9.19 11.28
C LEU A 75 -10.94 9.44 9.76
N TYR A 76 -11.51 10.56 9.32
CA TYR A 76 -11.47 10.94 7.90
C TYR A 76 -10.05 11.24 7.45
N GLY A 77 -9.30 12.03 8.22
CA GLY A 77 -7.89 12.30 7.95
C GLY A 77 -7.02 11.04 7.95
N LEU A 78 -7.33 10.06 8.80
CA LEU A 78 -6.68 8.74 8.78
C LEU A 78 -6.93 8.00 7.46
N ALA A 79 -8.18 7.98 6.99
CA ALA A 79 -8.54 7.35 5.72
C ALA A 79 -7.85 8.01 4.53
N GLU A 80 -7.83 9.34 4.47
CA GLU A 80 -7.14 10.10 3.42
C GLU A 80 -5.63 9.87 3.45
N ALA A 81 -5.03 9.81 4.64
CA ALA A 81 -3.60 9.54 4.78
C ALA A 81 -3.22 8.14 4.27
N ASP A 82 -4.09 7.13 4.45
CA ASP A 82 -3.88 5.79 3.91
C ASP A 82 -3.94 5.79 2.38
N ASP A 83 -4.94 6.43 1.78
CA ASP A 83 -5.03 6.56 0.31
C ASP A 83 -3.77 7.24 -0.26
N MET A 84 -3.34 8.35 0.36
CA MET A 84 -2.11 9.04 -0.06
C MET A 84 -0.86 8.17 0.09
N ALA A 85 -0.78 7.36 1.14
CA ALA A 85 0.34 6.45 1.35
C ALA A 85 0.36 5.34 0.29
N GLN A 86 -0.80 4.82 -0.10
CA GLN A 86 -0.94 3.81 -1.16
C GLN A 86 -0.59 4.41 -2.53
N ASP A 87 -1.07 5.61 -2.85
CA ASP A 87 -0.73 6.31 -4.09
C ASP A 87 0.77 6.58 -4.20
N ALA A 88 1.41 7.02 -3.11
CA ALA A 88 2.85 7.25 -3.08
C ALA A 88 3.63 5.95 -3.32
N GLN A 89 3.17 4.82 -2.76
CA GLN A 89 3.77 3.52 -3.02
C GLN A 89 3.56 3.08 -4.47
N ALA A 90 2.36 3.26 -5.02
CA ALA A 90 2.06 2.94 -6.41
C ALA A 90 2.93 3.77 -7.36
N GLU A 91 3.13 5.06 -7.09
CA GLU A 91 4.00 5.92 -7.90
C GLU A 91 5.48 5.48 -7.81
N GLN A 92 5.95 5.09 -6.62
CA GLN A 92 7.30 4.55 -6.46
C GLN A 92 7.50 3.23 -7.22
N LEU A 93 6.51 2.33 -7.16
CA LEU A 93 6.53 1.08 -7.92
C LEU A 93 6.52 1.34 -9.43
N ALA A 94 5.72 2.29 -9.90
CA ALA A 94 5.69 2.69 -11.31
C ALA A 94 7.05 3.26 -11.76
N LYS A 95 7.65 4.17 -10.97
CA LYS A 95 8.99 4.72 -11.25
C LYS A 95 10.06 3.63 -11.29
N ARG A 96 9.99 2.65 -10.38
CA ARG A 96 10.91 1.50 -10.38
C ARG A 96 10.73 0.65 -11.63
N ALA A 97 9.49 0.33 -12.01
CA ALA A 97 9.21 -0.41 -13.23
C ALA A 97 9.78 0.29 -14.48
N THR A 98 9.54 1.59 -14.63
CA THR A 98 10.10 2.39 -15.73
C THR A 98 11.63 2.44 -15.71
N ARG A 99 12.25 2.51 -14.52
CA ARG A 99 13.71 2.46 -14.38
C ARG A 99 14.25 1.10 -14.85
N ASN A 100 13.64 0.00 -14.43
CA ASN A 100 14.07 -1.35 -14.79
C ASN A 100 13.94 -1.58 -16.30
N GLU A 101 12.85 -1.12 -16.92
CA GLU A 101 12.66 -1.16 -18.37
C GLU A 101 13.78 -0.40 -19.11
N ARG A 102 14.11 0.82 -18.68
CA ARG A 102 15.21 1.60 -19.28
C ARG A 102 16.58 0.94 -19.11
N VAL A 103 16.85 0.33 -17.95
CA VAL A 103 18.10 -0.40 -17.70
C VAL A 103 18.19 -1.61 -18.64
N TRP A 104 17.09 -2.35 -18.80
CA TRP A 104 17.00 -3.47 -19.75
C TRP A 104 17.25 -3.01 -21.20
N GLU A 105 16.60 -1.95 -21.65
CA GLU A 105 16.78 -1.39 -23.00
C GLU A 105 18.23 -0.98 -23.26
N LEU A 106 18.89 -0.34 -22.29
CA LEU A 106 20.30 0.07 -22.41
C LEU A 106 21.23 -1.14 -22.53
N MET A 107 21.00 -2.20 -21.75
CA MET A 107 21.78 -3.44 -21.84
C MET A 107 21.57 -4.13 -23.20
N VAL A 108 20.33 -4.25 -23.66
CA VAL A 108 20.04 -4.85 -24.98
C VAL A 108 20.66 -4.03 -26.12
N LYS A 109 20.54 -2.71 -26.07
CA LYS A 109 21.14 -1.81 -27.07
C LYS A 109 22.65 -1.89 -27.09
N GLY A 110 23.28 -1.95 -25.91
CA GLY A 110 24.73 -2.08 -25.84
C GLY A 110 25.21 -3.48 -26.26
N ALA A 111 24.47 -4.55 -25.96
CA ALA A 111 24.75 -5.89 -26.51
C ALA A 111 24.64 -5.91 -28.04
N HIS A 112 23.62 -5.25 -28.60
CA HIS A 112 23.48 -5.08 -30.04
C HIS A 112 24.69 -4.38 -30.68
N ASN A 113 25.25 -3.37 -30.00
CA ASN A 113 26.42 -2.61 -30.48
C ASN A 113 27.75 -3.35 -30.27
N ASN A 114 27.82 -4.29 -29.34
CA ASN A 114 29.04 -5.04 -28.98
C ASN A 114 29.00 -6.51 -29.40
N ARG A 115 28.00 -6.92 -30.19
CA ARG A 115 27.95 -8.28 -30.73
C ARG A 115 29.09 -8.51 -31.72
N ARG A 116 29.59 -9.74 -31.73
CA ARG A 116 30.58 -10.21 -32.70
C ARG A 116 29.87 -10.72 -33.95
N GLU A 117 30.62 -10.85 -35.04
CA GLU A 117 30.09 -11.41 -36.29
C GLU A 117 29.60 -12.85 -36.06
N GLY A 118 28.37 -13.14 -36.48
CA GLY A 118 27.70 -14.43 -36.24
C GLY A 118 27.07 -14.60 -34.85
N GLU A 119 27.20 -13.63 -33.94
CA GLU A 119 26.61 -13.67 -32.59
C GLU A 119 25.19 -13.06 -32.61
N THR A 120 24.22 -13.71 -31.94
CA THR A 120 22.91 -13.10 -31.68
C THR A 120 22.98 -12.05 -30.57
N VAL A 121 21.95 -11.22 -30.43
CA VAL A 121 21.95 -10.17 -29.37
C VAL A 121 21.91 -10.82 -27.99
N GLU A 122 21.20 -11.93 -27.84
CA GLU A 122 21.09 -12.71 -26.60
C GLU A 122 22.44 -13.31 -26.21
N GLN A 123 23.18 -13.86 -27.19
CA GLN A 123 24.52 -14.40 -26.97
C GLN A 123 25.52 -13.29 -26.59
N ALA A 124 25.43 -12.13 -27.24
CA ALA A 124 26.24 -10.97 -26.89
C ALA A 124 25.91 -10.47 -25.47
N LEU A 125 24.63 -10.43 -25.11
CA LEU A 125 24.18 -10.02 -23.79
C LEU A 125 24.66 -10.99 -22.70
N ASP A 126 24.49 -12.30 -22.89
CA ASP A 126 24.96 -13.32 -21.94
C ASP A 126 26.48 -13.24 -21.72
N ARG A 127 27.24 -13.10 -22.82
CA ARG A 127 28.69 -12.87 -22.72
C ARG A 127 29.02 -11.58 -21.97
N MET A 128 28.32 -10.48 -22.23
CA MET A 128 28.56 -9.21 -21.54
C MET A 128 28.21 -9.28 -20.06
N LEU A 129 27.14 -9.98 -19.68
CA LEU A 129 26.79 -10.26 -18.29
C LEU A 129 27.88 -11.08 -17.56
N GLN A 130 28.61 -11.93 -18.28
CA GLN A 130 29.69 -12.73 -17.68
C GLN A 130 31.04 -12.00 -17.63
N THR A 131 31.28 -11.06 -18.55
CA THR A 131 32.62 -10.48 -18.79
C THR A 131 32.75 -8.99 -18.47
N ASP A 132 31.65 -8.23 -18.44
CA ASP A 132 31.65 -6.78 -18.23
C ASP A 132 30.99 -6.43 -16.89
N LYS A 133 31.79 -5.87 -15.97
CA LYS A 133 31.35 -5.44 -14.64
C LYS A 133 30.21 -4.43 -14.70
N THR A 134 30.18 -3.58 -15.73
CA THR A 134 29.12 -2.58 -15.93
C THR A 134 27.78 -3.25 -16.22
N TYR A 135 27.79 -4.32 -17.01
CA TYR A 135 26.59 -5.11 -17.31
C TYR A 135 26.13 -5.93 -16.12
N GLN A 136 27.06 -6.47 -15.34
CA GLN A 136 26.75 -7.13 -14.07
C GLN A 136 26.07 -6.18 -13.10
N ASP A 137 26.59 -4.96 -12.96
CA ASP A 137 26.01 -3.94 -12.09
C ASP A 137 24.66 -3.44 -12.60
N ALA A 138 24.51 -3.23 -13.92
CA ALA A 138 23.23 -2.89 -14.52
C ALA A 138 22.19 -4.01 -14.35
N TYR A 139 22.60 -5.28 -14.47
CA TYR A 139 21.71 -6.41 -14.27
C TYR A 139 21.31 -6.58 -12.80
N ALA A 140 22.24 -6.36 -11.86
CA ALA A 140 21.92 -6.31 -10.44
C ALA A 140 20.87 -5.23 -10.15
N LEU A 141 21.02 -4.03 -10.72
CA LEU A 141 20.05 -2.95 -10.61
C LEU A 141 18.68 -3.26 -11.25
N TYR A 142 18.65 -4.13 -12.27
CA TYR A 142 17.41 -4.60 -12.90
C TYR A 142 16.70 -5.66 -12.05
N CYS A 143 17.46 -6.54 -11.38
CA CYS A 143 16.94 -7.64 -10.58
C CYS A 143 16.50 -7.24 -9.16
N GLU A 144 16.94 -6.08 -8.66
CA GLU A 144 16.45 -5.49 -7.41
C GLU A 144 15.00 -5.04 -7.53
#